data_AF-A0A251ZVU7-F1
#
_entry.id   AF-A0A251ZVU7-F1
#
_cell.length_a   1.000
_cell.length_b   1.000
_cell.length_c   1.000
_cell.angle_alpha   90.00
_cell.angle_beta   90.00
_cell.angle_gamma   90.00
#
_symmetry.space_group_name_H-M   'P 1'
#
loop_
_entity.id
_entity.type
_entity.pdbx_description
1 polymer ?
#
loop_
_entity_poly.entity_id
_entity_poly.type
_entity_poly.pdbx_seq_one_letter_code
_entity_poly.pdbx_strand_id
1 'polypeptide(L)'
;ARAQVSPDLLAALDVAADRIESFHKAQMPQDIRYTDDVGMTLGLRWIPLDAVGLYVPGGKAAYPSSVLMNAIPARVAGVERLAMCVPTPNGVINPLV
;
A
#
# COMPACT_ATOMS: atom_id res chain seq x y z
N ALA A 1 -13.48 -7.48 -13.50
CA ALA A 1 -13.11 -6.04 -13.49
C ALA A 1 -12.11 -5.71 -14.60
N ARG A 2 -10.88 -6.27 -14.59
CA ARG A 2 -9.80 -5.94 -15.56
C ARG A 2 -10.20 -5.94 -17.05
N ALA A 3 -11.04 -6.88 -17.50
CA ALA A 3 -11.52 -6.93 -18.89
C ALA A 3 -12.44 -5.75 -19.29
N GLN A 4 -12.91 -4.94 -18.33
CA GLN A 4 -13.74 -3.75 -18.55
C GLN A 4 -12.91 -2.45 -18.56
N VAL A 5 -11.59 -2.54 -18.38
CA VAL A 5 -10.67 -1.40 -18.33
C VAL A 5 -9.86 -1.38 -19.63
N SER A 6 -9.70 -0.21 -20.23
CA SER A 6 -8.91 -0.07 -21.46
C SER A 6 -7.43 -0.42 -21.20
N PRO A 7 -6.71 -0.95 -22.22
CA PRO A 7 -5.29 -1.24 -22.09
C PRO A 7 -4.45 -0.03 -21.66
N ASP A 8 -4.73 1.15 -22.22
CA ASP A 8 -4.01 2.39 -21.90
C ASP A 8 -4.18 2.78 -20.43
N LEU A 9 -5.37 2.56 -19.86
CA LEU A 9 -5.65 2.88 -18.47
C LEU A 9 -4.99 1.86 -17.52
N LEU A 10 -4.92 0.58 -17.90
CA LEU A 10 -4.13 -0.40 -17.15
C LEU A 10 -2.65 -0.03 -17.17
N ALA A 11 -2.11 0.33 -18.33
CA ALA A 11 -0.71 0.77 -18.44
C ALA A 11 -0.43 2.02 -17.58
N ALA A 12 -1.37 2.98 -17.53
CA ALA A 12 -1.24 4.14 -16.66
C ALA A 12 -1.24 3.77 -15.15
N LEU A 13 -2.03 2.78 -14.75
CA LEU A 13 -2.04 2.27 -13.37
C LEU A 13 -0.73 1.54 -13.03
N ASP A 14 -0.19 0.76 -13.97
CA ASP A 14 1.10 0.08 -13.79
C ASP A 14 2.23 1.11 -13.61
N VAL A 15 2.28 2.16 -14.45
CA VAL A 15 3.25 3.25 -14.30
C VAL A 15 3.10 3.96 -12.95
N ALA A 16 1.86 4.21 -12.49
CA ALA A 16 1.63 4.81 -11.19
C ALA A 16 2.12 3.89 -10.05
N ALA A 17 1.80 2.60 -10.14
CA ALA A 17 2.18 1.61 -9.14
C ALA A 17 3.71 1.50 -9.01
N ASP A 18 4.42 1.38 -10.13
CA ASP A 18 5.89 1.28 -10.16
C ASP A 18 6.56 2.49 -9.49
N ARG A 19 6.05 3.70 -9.77
CA ARG A 19 6.59 4.93 -9.20
C ARG A 19 6.32 5.04 -7.70
N ILE A 20 5.11 4.67 -7.26
CA ILE A 20 4.74 4.66 -5.83
C ILE A 20 5.61 3.65 -5.09
N GLU A 21 5.78 2.45 -5.64
CA GLU A 21 6.59 1.39 -5.04
C GLU A 21 8.05 1.81 -4.94
N SER A 22 8.63 2.33 -6.03
CA SER A 22 10.02 2.81 -6.04
C SER A 22 10.28 3.86 -4.98
N PHE A 23 9.35 4.80 -4.78
CA PHE A 23 9.51 5.86 -3.80
C PHE A 23 9.44 5.32 -2.36
N HIS A 24 8.44 4.49 -2.04
CA HIS A 24 8.29 3.96 -0.69
C HIS A 24 9.38 2.94 -0.32
N LYS A 25 9.93 2.21 -1.30
CA LYS A 25 11.11 1.36 -1.07
C LYS A 25 12.31 2.18 -0.59
N ALA A 26 12.52 3.36 -1.16
CA ALA A 26 13.60 4.26 -0.75
C ALA A 26 13.42 4.83 0.66
N GLN A 27 12.21 4.76 1.22
CA GLN A 27 11.88 5.23 2.58
C GLN A 27 12.01 4.13 3.65
N MET A 28 12.32 2.89 3.26
CA MET A 28 12.36 1.78 4.22
C MET A 28 13.36 2.05 5.35
N PRO A 29 12.92 1.97 6.61
CA PRO A 29 13.78 2.26 7.73
C PRO A 29 14.85 1.17 7.89
N GLN A 30 15.98 1.54 8.48
CA GLN A 30 17.02 0.60 8.88
C GLN A 30 16.94 0.38 10.38
N ASP A 31 17.15 -0.86 10.81
CA ASP A 31 17.29 -1.18 12.22
C ASP A 31 18.49 -0.43 12.83
N ILE A 32 18.33 0.01 14.07
CA ILE A 32 19.40 0.63 14.84
C ILE A 32 19.92 -0.41 15.81
N ARG A 33 21.23 -0.61 15.85
CA ARG A 33 21.89 -1.43 16.86
C ARG A 33 23.28 -0.89 17.15
N TYR A 34 23.57 -0.62 18.41
CA TYR A 34 24.89 -0.15 18.84
C TYR A 34 25.19 -0.60 20.28
N THR A 35 26.47 -0.50 20.67
CA THR A 35 26.91 -0.69 22.05
C THR A 35 27.34 0.67 22.59
N ASP A 36 26.89 1.04 23.79
CA ASP A 36 27.26 2.31 24.40
C ASP A 36 28.59 2.23 25.18
N ASP A 37 29.01 3.37 25.73
CA ASP A 37 30.29 3.51 26.44
C ASP A 37 30.36 2.71 27.75
N VAL A 38 29.22 2.23 28.27
CA VAL A 38 29.15 1.37 29.46
C VAL A 38 28.97 -0.11 29.11
N GLY A 39 29.04 -0.46 27.82
CA GLY A 39 29.02 -1.83 27.32
C GLY A 39 27.63 -2.42 27.10
N MET A 40 26.57 -1.62 27.16
CA MET A 40 25.18 -2.08 26.94
C MET A 40 24.84 -2.10 25.45
N THR A 41 24.24 -3.19 24.98
CA THR A 41 23.70 -3.27 23.61
C THR A 41 22.28 -2.69 23.57
N LEU A 42 22.08 -1.66 22.75
CA LEU A 42 20.81 -0.99 22.55
C LEU A 42 20.39 -1.08 21.08
N GLY A 43 19.09 -1.01 20.81
CA GLY A 43 18.60 -1.03 19.45
C GLY A 43 17.12 -0.73 19.28
N LEU A 44 16.75 -0.47 18.02
CA LEU A 44 15.40 -0.31 17.52
C LEU A 44 15.24 -1.23 16.33
N ARG A 45 14.19 -2.07 16.36
CA ARG A 45 13.85 -2.95 15.25
C ARG A 45 12.53 -2.50 14.63
N TRP A 46 12.51 -2.36 13.31
CA TRP A 46 11.30 -2.12 12.55
C TRP A 46 10.71 -3.44 12.10
N ILE A 47 9.41 -3.63 12.35
CA ILE A 47 8.65 -4.79 11.88
C ILE A 47 7.35 -4.30 11.24
N PRO A 48 6.87 -4.96 10.18
CA PRO A 48 5.56 -4.65 9.62
C PRO A 48 4.44 -4.97 10.60
N LEU A 49 3.28 -4.38 10.35
CA LEU A 49 2.02 -4.86 10.93
C LEU A 49 1.66 -6.21 10.32
N ASP A 50 1.13 -7.14 11.12
CA ASP A 50 0.66 -8.43 10.63
C ASP A 50 -0.51 -8.27 9.63
N ALA A 51 -1.39 -7.30 9.89
CA ALA A 51 -2.56 -7.02 9.06
C ALA A 51 -2.94 -5.53 9.00
N VAL A 52 -3.39 -5.07 7.83
CA VAL A 52 -3.90 -3.71 7.60
C VAL A 52 -5.25 -3.74 6.86
N GLY A 53 -6.17 -2.88 7.29
CA GLY A 53 -7.45 -2.62 6.63
C GLY A 53 -7.42 -1.32 5.83
N LEU A 54 -7.91 -1.36 4.59
CA LEU A 54 -8.01 -0.22 3.68
C LEU A 54 -9.49 0.10 3.46
N TYR A 55 -9.92 1.29 3.86
CA TYR A 55 -11.25 1.77 3.50
C TYR A 55 -11.17 2.62 2.24
N VAL A 56 -11.96 2.27 1.24
CA VAL A 56 -12.03 3.00 -0.04
C VAL A 56 -13.47 3.49 -0.23
N PRO A 57 -13.70 4.80 -0.40
CA PRO A 57 -15.03 5.31 -0.69
C PRO A 57 -15.62 4.70 -1.97
N GLY A 58 -16.92 4.37 -1.93
CA GLY A 58 -17.65 3.84 -3.07
C GLY A 58 -18.23 4.93 -3.99
N GLY A 59 -18.90 4.49 -5.07
CA GLY A 59 -19.63 5.37 -5.99
C GLY A 59 -18.73 6.28 -6.82
N LYS A 60 -19.12 7.55 -7.00
CA LYS A 60 -18.41 8.52 -7.87
C LYS A 60 -17.05 8.96 -7.32
N ALA A 61 -16.78 8.71 -6.04
CA ALA A 61 -15.51 9.03 -5.37
C ALA A 61 -14.55 7.83 -5.31
N ALA A 62 -14.82 6.76 -6.06
CA ALA A 62 -13.96 5.59 -6.16
C ALA A 62 -12.75 5.91 -7.05
N TYR A 63 -11.62 6.24 -6.42
CA TYR A 63 -10.37 6.55 -7.10
C TYR A 63 -9.38 5.37 -7.02
N PRO A 64 -8.96 4.78 -8.15
CA PRO A 64 -7.94 3.73 -8.14
C PRO A 64 -6.61 4.21 -7.53
N SER A 65 -6.30 5.51 -7.68
CA SER A 65 -5.11 6.12 -7.07
C SER A 65 -5.10 6.01 -5.55
N SER A 66 -6.25 6.14 -4.88
CA SER A 66 -6.35 5.95 -3.43
C SER A 66 -6.05 4.51 -3.02
N VAL A 67 -6.46 3.53 -3.83
CA VAL A 67 -6.12 2.11 -3.61
C VAL A 67 -4.60 1.93 -3.70
N LEU A 68 -3.98 2.40 -4.79
CA LEU A 68 -2.54 2.27 -5.00
C LEU A 68 -1.74 2.93 -3.87
N MET A 69 -2.11 4.17 -3.49
CA MET A 69 -1.41 4.94 -2.46
C MET A 69 -1.54 4.34 -1.04
N ASN A 70 -2.54 3.51 -0.76
CA ASN A 70 -2.68 2.85 0.54
C ASN A 70 -2.11 1.42 0.51
N ALA A 71 -2.37 0.67 -0.56
CA ALA A 71 -2.00 -0.75 -0.64
C ALA A 71 -0.50 -0.94 -0.89
N ILE A 72 0.10 -0.14 -1.77
CA ILE A 72 1.50 -0.33 -2.15
C ILE A 72 2.44 -0.06 -0.96
N PRO A 73 2.32 1.03 -0.18
CA PRO A 73 3.20 1.24 0.98
C PRO A 73 3.08 0.13 2.03
N ALA A 74 1.86 -0.37 2.27
CA ALA A 74 1.65 -1.50 3.18
C ALA A 74 2.35 -2.77 2.67
N ARG A 75 2.31 -3.05 1.36
CA ARG A 75 3.04 -4.18 0.75
C ARG A 75 4.55 -3.98 0.82
N VAL A 76 5.05 -2.78 0.52
CA VAL A 76 6.48 -2.43 0.62
C VAL A 76 7.00 -2.59 2.04
N ALA A 77 6.21 -2.18 3.04
CA ALA A 77 6.56 -2.33 4.45
C ALA A 77 6.66 -3.81 4.89
N GLY A 78 6.03 -4.74 4.16
CA GLY A 78 6.03 -6.17 4.47
C GLY A 78 4.77 -6.67 5.17
N VAL A 79 3.66 -5.93 5.12
CA VAL A 79 2.37 -6.38 5.68
C VAL A 79 1.88 -7.62 4.93
N GLU A 80 1.65 -8.72 5.65
CA GLU A 80 1.25 -10.00 5.05
C GLU A 80 -0.24 -10.02 4.67
N ARG A 81 -1.11 -9.45 5.52
CA ARG A 81 -2.56 -9.47 5.32
C ARG A 81 -3.12 -8.07 5.06
N LEU A 82 -3.51 -7.79 3.82
CA LEU A 82 -4.26 -6.59 3.46
C LEU A 82 -5.72 -6.93 3.20
N ALA A 83 -6.64 -6.20 3.81
CA ALA A 83 -8.08 -6.30 3.55
C ALA A 83 -8.60 -4.96 3.08
N MET A 84 -9.40 -4.94 2.01
CA MET A 84 -10.02 -3.71 1.49
C MET A 84 -11.53 -3.76 1.65
N CYS A 85 -12.10 -2.69 2.19
CA CYS A 85 -13.54 -2.50 2.31
C CYS A 85 -13.97 -1.33 1.44
N VAL A 86 -14.88 -1.60 0.50
CA VAL A 86 -15.47 -0.58 -0.38
C VAL A 86 -17.00 -0.68 -0.30
N PRO A 87 -17.71 0.38 0.12
CA PRO A 87 -19.16 0.39 0.04
C PRO A 87 -19.64 0.30 -1.41
N THR A 88 -20.71 -0.44 -1.65
CA THR A 88 -21.27 -0.64 -3.00
C THR A 88 -22.72 -0.14 -3.06
N PRO A 89 -22.96 1.18 -3.10
CA PRO A 89 -24.30 1.72 -3.29
C PRO A 89 -24.95 1.10 -4.54
N ASN A 90 -26.18 0.60 -4.41
CA ASN A 90 -26.91 -0.11 -5.46
C ASN A 90 -26.21 -1.38 -5.99
N GLY A 91 -25.26 -1.95 -5.24
CA GLY A 91 -24.49 -3.13 -5.65
C GLY A 91 -23.44 -2.86 -6.74
N VAL A 92 -23.13 -1.59 -7.03
CA VAL A 92 -22.18 -1.22 -8.08
C VAL A 92 -20.78 -1.02 -7.52
N ILE A 93 -19.79 -1.66 -8.17
CA ILE A 93 -18.36 -1.49 -7.90
C ILE A 93 -17.72 -0.80 -9.10
N ASN A 94 -16.85 0.18 -8.86
CA ASN A 94 -16.05 0.78 -9.93
C ASN A 94 -15.00 -0.25 -10.41
N PRO A 95 -14.96 -0.64 -11.70
CA PRO A 95 -14.02 -1.66 -12.19
C PRO A 95 -12.53 -1.30 -12.07
N LEU A 96 -12.21 -0.04 -11.74
CA LEU A 96 -10.86 0.42 -11.45
C LEU A 96 -10.44 0.22 -9.97
N VAL A 97 -11.40 -0.04 -9.08
CA VAL A 97 -11.19 -0.30 -7.64
C VAL A 97 -11.43 -1.76 -7.36
#